data_AF-A0A832ZNX0-F1
#
_entry.id   AF-A0A832ZNX0-F1
#
_cell.length_a   1.000
_cell.length_b   1.000
_cell.length_c   1.000
_cell.angle_alpha   90.00
_cell.angle_beta   90.00
_cell.angle_gamma   90.00
#
_symmetry.space_group_name_H-M   'P 1'
#
loop_
_entity.id
_entity.type
_entity.pdbx_description
1 polymer ?
#
loop_
_entity_poly.entity_id
_entity_poly.type
_entity_poly.pdbx_seq_one_letter_code
_entity_poly.pdbx_strand_id
1 'polypeptide(L)'
;GRAFPYIGLFLSKNDLEWAKIPAVAVSEEIANKIIDRLKKGERVKAKIRVQVEIKDKQILPMVYAEIGKPPYILFTAHICHPKPGANDNASGSAMLIELAKVLKEKYSEDFRFGFAFLWIPEYHGSQAFIEKFAELEKYYAVINLDMVGGSEDRSSSTIMIIRTPLSRFSMVSGLLEYYTNLANSWHESFGGEGMPRLKVKSYPYQMGSDHDIFNFFGIPGVMPITWPDRFYHSSEDSIEKVSKDSLEVIGKGVLATALALAKAEKEELRRFARGYAMKYLGELSIDREIEVAEKLVMMGLARDGRFLGFDMGHDFEFEAWVRWEKKGLISARTIREFDEKAAEELEEFMEDKKFSVHLHELLMLGEALSEEEAFKALMEEFGEIDREKPKRALEILKRLGFVSF
;
A
#
# COMPACT_ATOMS: atom_id res chain seq x y z
N GLY A 1 -16.69 7.58 22.77
CA GLY A 1 -16.25 6.21 23.05
C GLY A 1 -15.27 6.15 24.20
N ARG A 2 -15.00 4.93 24.70
CA ARG A 2 -14.01 4.66 25.77
C ARG A 2 -12.62 4.33 25.23
N ALA A 3 -12.50 4.08 23.93
CA ALA A 3 -11.24 3.87 23.25
C ALA A 3 -10.26 5.02 23.49
N PHE A 4 -8.99 4.69 23.67
CA PHE A 4 -7.88 5.63 23.66
C PHE A 4 -7.23 5.60 22.28
N PRO A 5 -7.16 6.73 21.57
CA PRO A 5 -6.41 6.77 20.32
C PRO A 5 -4.90 6.71 20.61
N TYR A 6 -4.12 6.14 19.71
CA TYR A 6 -2.66 6.32 19.70
C TYR A 6 -2.24 7.05 18.42
N ILE A 7 -1.14 7.78 18.53
CA ILE A 7 -0.51 8.48 17.42
C ILE A 7 0.99 8.20 17.53
N GLY A 8 1.58 7.69 16.44
CA GLY A 8 3.02 7.58 16.34
C GLY A 8 3.64 8.97 16.22
N LEU A 9 4.45 9.36 17.20
CA LEU A 9 5.17 10.65 17.15
C LEU A 9 6.43 10.57 16.29
N PHE A 10 7.00 9.37 16.16
CA PHE A 10 8.19 9.06 15.37
C PHE A 10 9.38 10.02 15.52
N LEU A 11 9.50 10.76 16.63
CA LEU A 11 10.46 11.87 16.81
C LEU A 11 11.89 11.57 16.33
N SER A 12 12.45 12.48 15.53
CA SER A 12 13.87 12.49 15.17
C SER A 12 14.75 12.88 16.36
N LYS A 13 16.07 12.71 16.23
CA LYS A 13 17.03 13.19 17.23
C LYS A 13 16.93 14.69 17.49
N ASN A 14 16.67 15.47 16.44
CA ASN A 14 16.50 16.92 16.54
C ASN A 14 15.17 17.28 17.22
N ASP A 15 14.10 16.52 16.95
CA ASP A 15 12.81 16.73 17.61
C ASP A 15 12.92 16.57 19.13
N LEU A 16 13.74 15.62 19.58
CA LEU A 16 13.97 15.39 21.00
C LEU A 16 14.66 16.56 21.70
N GLU A 17 15.27 17.53 21.00
CA GLU A 17 15.87 18.72 21.61
C GLU A 17 14.82 19.67 22.17
N TRP A 18 13.69 19.82 21.47
CA TRP A 18 12.62 20.78 21.83
C TRP A 18 11.33 20.11 22.32
N ALA A 19 11.04 18.85 21.94
CA ALA A 19 9.83 18.11 22.34
C ALA A 19 9.92 17.60 23.79
N LYS A 20 9.98 18.52 24.76
CA LYS A 20 10.10 18.23 26.20
C LYS A 20 8.79 18.23 26.97
N ILE A 21 7.68 18.60 26.32
CA ILE A 21 6.35 18.66 26.94
C ILE A 21 5.67 17.30 26.77
N PRO A 22 5.21 16.65 27.85
CA PRO A 22 4.48 15.40 27.73
C PRO A 22 3.15 15.59 26.99
N ALA A 23 2.92 14.78 25.96
CA ALA A 23 1.65 14.67 25.26
C ALA A 23 0.96 13.36 25.65
N VAL A 24 -0.34 13.41 25.92
CA VAL A 24 -1.15 12.21 26.23
C VAL A 24 -2.45 12.25 25.44
N ALA A 25 -2.86 11.09 24.94
CA ALA A 25 -4.19 10.89 24.40
C ALA A 25 -5.18 10.56 25.52
N VAL A 26 -6.41 11.03 25.39
CA VAL A 26 -7.53 10.68 26.27
C VAL A 26 -8.68 10.13 25.45
N SER A 27 -9.49 9.26 26.06
CA SER A 27 -10.72 8.80 25.43
C SER A 27 -11.68 9.98 25.15
N GLU A 28 -12.51 9.82 24.13
CA GLU A 28 -13.55 10.79 23.79
C GLU A 28 -14.52 11.03 24.98
N GLU A 29 -14.81 9.99 25.79
CA GLU A 29 -15.61 10.15 27.01
C GLU A 29 -14.97 11.14 28.00
N ILE A 30 -13.64 11.06 28.20
CA ILE A 30 -12.90 11.99 29.06
C ILE A 30 -12.88 13.38 28.42
N ALA A 31 -12.62 13.46 27.10
CA ALA A 31 -12.59 14.74 26.38
C ALA A 31 -13.92 15.49 26.49
N ASN A 32 -15.05 14.81 26.24
CA ASN A 32 -16.38 15.41 26.33
C ASN A 32 -16.71 15.87 27.77
N LYS A 33 -16.34 15.09 28.79
CA LYS A 33 -16.48 15.52 30.19
C LYS A 33 -15.69 16.80 30.48
N ILE A 34 -14.49 16.95 29.93
CA ILE A 34 -13.69 18.17 30.09
C ILE A 34 -14.37 19.34 29.37
N ILE A 35 -14.77 19.14 28.12
CA ILE A 35 -15.43 20.17 27.29
C ILE A 35 -16.72 20.67 27.96
N ASP A 36 -17.55 19.77 28.47
CA ASP A 36 -18.83 20.14 29.09
C ASP A 36 -18.65 20.97 30.36
N ARG A 37 -17.62 20.66 31.17
CA ARG A 37 -17.29 21.45 32.36
C ARG A 37 -16.77 22.83 31.99
N LEU A 38 -15.91 22.92 30.97
CA LEU A 38 -15.41 24.20 30.46
C LEU A 38 -16.55 25.08 29.91
N LYS A 39 -17.50 24.50 29.17
CA LYS A 39 -18.70 25.22 28.67
C LYS A 39 -19.58 25.78 29.79
N LYS A 40 -19.56 25.18 30.99
CA LYS A 40 -20.26 25.67 32.18
C LYS A 40 -19.48 26.76 32.95
N GLY A 41 -18.33 27.18 32.46
CA GLY A 41 -17.44 28.13 33.14
C GLY A 41 -16.66 27.51 34.30
N GLU A 42 -16.65 26.18 34.44
CA GLU A 42 -15.90 25.51 35.49
C GLU A 42 -14.40 25.47 35.16
N ARG A 43 -13.55 25.62 36.19
CA ARG A 43 -12.12 25.41 36.06
C ARG A 43 -11.79 23.92 36.20
N VAL A 44 -11.33 23.31 35.11
CA VAL A 44 -10.83 21.92 35.11
C VAL A 44 -9.33 21.91 35.47
N LYS A 45 -8.93 21.03 36.40
CA LYS A 45 -7.53 20.77 36.75
C LYS A 45 -7.24 19.28 36.57
N ALA A 46 -6.14 18.93 35.90
CA ALA A 46 -5.68 17.56 35.74
C ALA A 46 -4.25 17.41 36.28
N LYS A 47 -3.92 16.24 36.80
CA LYS A 47 -2.55 15.86 37.19
C LYS A 47 -2.14 14.68 36.33
N ILE A 48 -1.11 14.88 35.52
CA ILE A 48 -0.58 13.88 34.58
C ILE A 48 0.81 13.47 35.06
N ARG A 49 1.10 12.17 35.00
CA ARG A 49 2.45 11.63 35.22
C ARG A 49 2.81 10.80 34.00
N VAL A 50 3.87 11.18 33.29
CA VAL A 50 4.42 10.43 32.17
C VAL A 50 5.83 9.98 32.55
N GLN A 51 6.11 8.70 32.33
CA GLN A 51 7.44 8.12 32.49
C GLN A 51 7.88 7.61 31.14
N VAL A 52 8.99 8.14 30.62
CA VAL A 52 9.51 7.81 29.29
C VAL A 52 10.99 7.45 29.45
N GLU A 53 11.43 6.46 28.69
CA GLU A 53 12.84 6.16 28.48
C GLU A 53 13.21 6.59 27.06
N ILE A 54 14.16 7.50 26.92
CA ILE A 54 14.69 7.93 25.62
C ILE A 54 15.99 7.17 25.40
N LYS A 55 16.01 6.33 24.38
CA LYS A 55 17.19 5.54 24.00
C LYS A 55 17.95 6.27 22.90
N ASP A 56 19.29 6.24 22.96
CA ASP A 56 20.15 6.80 21.91
C ASP A 56 19.97 6.09 20.56
N LYS A 57 19.55 4.82 20.61
CA LYS A 57 19.23 4.01 19.43
C LYS A 57 18.19 2.96 19.79
N GLN A 58 17.21 2.78 18.91
CA GLN A 58 16.30 1.64 18.92
C GLN A 58 16.53 0.84 17.63
N ILE A 59 16.63 -0.48 17.75
CA ILE A 59 16.68 -1.38 16.60
C ILE A 59 15.31 -2.04 16.51
N LEU A 60 14.68 -1.92 15.34
CA LEU A 60 13.49 -2.68 15.02
C LEU A 60 13.91 -3.86 14.15
N PRO A 61 13.52 -5.10 14.49
CA PRO A 61 13.90 -6.26 13.71
C PRO A 61 13.23 -6.24 12.34
N MET A 62 13.87 -6.86 11.36
CA MET A 62 13.26 -7.26 10.10
C MET A 62 13.47 -8.77 9.96
N VAL A 63 12.47 -9.47 9.46
CA VAL A 63 12.57 -10.92 9.21
C VAL A 63 12.30 -11.15 7.74
N TYR A 64 13.25 -11.80 7.07
CA TYR A 64 13.15 -12.17 5.66
C TYR A 64 13.32 -13.68 5.53
N ALA A 65 12.42 -14.32 4.79
CA ALA A 65 12.45 -15.75 4.54
C ALA A 65 12.11 -16.05 3.08
N GLU A 66 12.72 -17.11 2.54
CA GLU A 66 12.52 -17.53 1.15
C GLU A 66 12.14 -19.01 1.09
N ILE A 67 11.33 -19.36 0.09
CA ILE A 67 10.99 -20.72 -0.30
C ILE A 67 11.23 -20.82 -1.81
N GLY A 68 12.06 -21.76 -2.23
CA GLY A 68 12.41 -21.94 -3.63
C GLY A 68 13.52 -21.00 -4.08
N LYS A 69 13.45 -20.55 -5.34
CA LYS A 69 14.48 -19.75 -6.02
C LYS A 69 13.82 -18.55 -6.72
N PRO A 70 14.57 -17.45 -6.97
CA PRO A 70 14.03 -16.31 -7.69
C PRO A 70 13.70 -16.69 -9.16
N PRO A 71 12.79 -15.96 -9.82
CA PRO A 71 12.09 -14.79 -9.31
C PRO A 71 11.06 -15.12 -8.21
N TYR A 72 10.81 -14.15 -7.33
CA TYR A 72 9.96 -14.29 -6.15
C TYR A 72 8.66 -13.51 -6.29
N ILE A 73 7.59 -14.07 -5.76
CA ILE A 73 6.42 -13.31 -5.31
C ILE A 73 6.69 -12.96 -3.85
N LEU A 74 6.77 -11.66 -3.56
CA LEU A 74 7.08 -11.15 -2.23
C LEU A 74 5.79 -10.82 -1.47
N PHE A 75 5.68 -11.29 -0.24
CA PHE A 75 4.60 -10.95 0.66
C PHE A 75 5.16 -10.14 1.83
N THR A 76 4.51 -9.03 2.17
CA THR A 76 4.95 -8.12 3.23
C THR A 76 3.89 -7.94 4.29
N ALA A 77 4.30 -7.73 5.53
CA ALA A 77 3.43 -7.28 6.62
C ALA A 77 4.25 -6.48 7.62
N HIS A 78 3.68 -5.42 8.19
CA HIS A 78 4.41 -4.61 9.15
C HIS A 78 4.24 -5.09 10.60
N ILE A 79 5.25 -4.82 11.44
CA ILE A 79 5.36 -5.32 12.83
C ILE A 79 5.60 -4.20 13.85
N CYS A 80 5.40 -2.93 13.49
CA CYS A 80 5.79 -1.79 14.32
C CYS A 80 4.66 -1.20 15.20
N HIS A 81 3.42 -1.67 15.07
CA HIS A 81 2.28 -1.10 15.79
C HIS A 81 2.16 -1.60 17.25
N PRO A 82 1.74 -0.74 18.20
CA PRO A 82 1.65 -1.10 19.60
C PRO A 82 0.43 -1.99 19.89
N LYS A 83 0.46 -2.69 21.03
CA LYS A 83 -0.70 -3.42 21.56
C LYS A 83 -1.91 -2.47 21.73
N PRO A 84 -3.15 -2.86 21.35
CA PRO A 84 -3.55 -4.20 20.91
C PRO A 84 -3.22 -4.54 19.45
N GLY A 85 -3.38 -3.62 18.50
CA GLY A 85 -2.91 -3.77 17.11
C GLY A 85 -3.37 -5.05 16.41
N ALA A 86 -4.58 -5.53 16.73
CA ALA A 86 -5.04 -6.85 16.31
C ALA A 86 -5.30 -6.90 14.80
N ASN A 87 -6.01 -5.92 14.25
CA ASN A 87 -6.14 -5.76 12.81
C ASN A 87 -4.89 -5.06 12.25
N ASP A 88 -4.37 -4.02 12.92
CA ASP A 88 -3.25 -3.18 12.48
C ASP A 88 -1.98 -3.39 13.35
N ASN A 89 -1.08 -4.31 13.02
CA ASN A 89 -1.13 -5.24 11.88
C ASN A 89 -0.79 -6.69 12.27
N ALA A 90 -1.25 -7.13 13.44
CA ALA A 90 -1.12 -8.54 13.83
C ALA A 90 -1.87 -9.47 12.86
N SER A 91 -2.96 -9.00 12.24
CA SER A 91 -3.72 -9.77 11.24
C SER A 91 -2.90 -10.11 10.00
N GLY A 92 -2.21 -9.12 9.41
CA GLY A 92 -1.33 -9.31 8.26
C GLY A 92 -0.11 -10.15 8.60
N SER A 93 0.52 -9.86 9.75
CA SER A 93 1.64 -10.64 10.24
C SER A 93 1.30 -12.11 10.47
N ALA A 94 0.11 -12.42 11.02
CA ALA A 94 -0.36 -13.79 11.23
C ALA A 94 -0.69 -14.48 9.91
N MET A 95 -1.34 -13.78 8.97
CA MET A 95 -1.63 -14.30 7.63
C MET A 95 -0.34 -14.64 6.89
N LEU A 96 0.68 -13.79 6.98
CA LEU A 96 1.98 -14.00 6.35
C LEU A 96 2.65 -15.30 6.83
N ILE A 97 2.55 -15.62 8.12
CA ILE A 97 3.05 -16.89 8.70
C ILE A 97 2.28 -18.09 8.13
N GLU A 98 0.95 -18.01 8.07
CA GLU A 98 0.13 -19.11 7.55
C GLU A 98 0.34 -19.33 6.04
N LEU A 99 0.48 -18.26 5.26
CA LEU A 99 0.87 -18.35 3.85
C LEU A 99 2.22 -19.03 3.68
N ALA A 100 3.23 -18.65 4.48
CA ALA A 100 4.55 -19.29 4.43
C ALA A 100 4.48 -20.79 4.70
N LYS A 101 3.70 -21.22 5.70
CA LYS A 101 3.50 -22.65 6.01
C LYS A 101 2.86 -23.40 4.85
N VAL A 102 1.74 -22.87 4.32
CA VAL A 102 0.99 -23.54 3.25
C VAL A 102 1.77 -23.54 1.93
N LEU A 103 2.44 -22.44 1.58
CA LEU A 103 3.25 -22.35 0.38
C LEU A 103 4.48 -23.25 0.46
N LYS A 104 5.09 -23.42 1.64
CA LYS A 104 6.18 -24.40 1.85
C LYS A 104 5.75 -25.83 1.53
N GLU A 105 4.56 -26.21 1.98
CA GLU A 105 4.02 -27.56 1.72
C GLU A 105 3.63 -27.77 0.25
N LYS A 106 3.20 -26.70 -0.43
CA LYS A 106 2.75 -26.76 -1.83
C LYS A 106 3.86 -26.51 -2.85
N TYR A 107 5.00 -25.97 -2.42
CA TYR A 107 6.09 -25.61 -3.32
C TYR A 107 6.63 -26.84 -4.05
N SER A 108 7.02 -26.62 -5.30
CA SER A 108 7.69 -27.60 -6.14
C SER A 108 8.73 -26.88 -7.00
N GLU A 109 9.84 -27.55 -7.31
CA GLU A 109 10.97 -26.97 -8.06
C GLU A 109 10.60 -26.62 -9.52
N ASP A 110 9.47 -27.11 -10.04
CA ASP A 110 8.94 -26.77 -11.36
C ASP A 110 8.10 -25.47 -11.36
N PHE A 111 7.84 -24.87 -10.19
CA PHE A 111 7.16 -23.59 -10.10
C PHE A 111 8.01 -22.48 -10.73
N ARG A 112 7.38 -21.59 -11.49
CA ARG A 112 8.03 -20.43 -12.12
C ARG A 112 8.55 -19.40 -11.14
N PHE A 113 7.97 -19.35 -9.94
CA PHE A 113 8.35 -18.43 -8.88
C PHE A 113 8.63 -19.18 -7.58
N GLY A 114 9.63 -18.71 -6.84
CA GLY A 114 9.70 -18.92 -5.40
C GLY A 114 8.78 -17.94 -4.66
N PHE A 115 8.77 -18.05 -3.33
CA PHE A 115 8.01 -17.18 -2.45
C PHE A 115 8.94 -16.53 -1.42
N ALA A 116 8.85 -15.22 -1.26
CA ALA A 116 9.60 -14.46 -0.27
C ALA A 116 8.65 -13.80 0.73
N PHE A 117 9.04 -13.73 2.00
CA PHE A 117 8.21 -13.22 3.10
C PHE A 117 9.01 -12.21 3.90
N LEU A 118 8.45 -11.03 4.12
CA LEU A 118 9.14 -9.91 4.76
C LEU A 118 8.27 -9.27 5.85
N TRP A 119 8.71 -9.41 7.11
CA TRP A 119 8.16 -8.67 8.25
C TRP A 119 9.04 -7.46 8.54
N ILE A 120 8.46 -6.26 8.51
CA ILE A 120 9.22 -4.99 8.54
C ILE A 120 8.54 -3.91 9.38
N PRO A 121 9.28 -2.87 9.81
CA PRO A 121 8.66 -1.60 10.19
C PRO A 121 8.09 -0.90 8.96
N GLU A 122 6.84 -0.46 9.02
CA GLU A 122 6.16 0.17 7.88
C GLU A 122 6.93 1.38 7.33
N TYR A 123 7.04 1.45 5.99
CA TYR A 123 7.75 2.42 5.15
C TYR A 123 9.27 2.53 5.39
N HIS A 124 9.71 2.63 6.63
CA HIS A 124 11.12 2.78 6.98
C HIS A 124 11.87 1.47 6.80
N GLY A 125 11.24 0.36 7.15
CA GLY A 125 11.78 -0.99 6.98
C GLY A 125 11.83 -1.41 5.53
N SER A 126 10.79 -1.15 4.74
CA SER A 126 10.77 -1.44 3.30
C SER A 126 11.83 -0.62 2.55
N GLN A 127 11.96 0.68 2.82
CA GLN A 127 13.02 1.49 2.22
C GLN A 127 14.42 0.99 2.61
N ALA A 128 14.65 0.70 3.90
CA ALA A 128 15.93 0.16 4.35
C ALA A 128 16.22 -1.24 3.77
N PHE A 129 15.18 -2.06 3.56
CA PHE A 129 15.30 -3.36 2.92
C PHE A 129 15.75 -3.21 1.47
N ILE A 130 15.09 -2.33 0.72
CA ILE A 130 15.44 -2.07 -0.68
C ILE A 130 16.86 -1.53 -0.82
N GLU A 131 17.22 -0.53 -0.02
CA GLU A 131 18.53 0.13 -0.12
C GLU A 131 19.69 -0.83 0.19
N LYS A 132 19.51 -1.76 1.13
CA LYS A 132 20.63 -2.53 1.70
C LYS A 132 20.67 -4.00 1.32
N PHE A 133 19.53 -4.59 0.98
CA PHE A 133 19.38 -6.04 0.89
C PHE A 133 18.68 -6.53 -0.38
N ALA A 134 17.79 -5.73 -0.98
CA ALA A 134 17.02 -6.19 -2.13
C ALA A 134 17.80 -6.11 -3.45
N GLU A 135 17.76 -7.20 -4.21
CA GLU A 135 18.05 -7.20 -5.65
C GLU A 135 16.71 -7.14 -6.38
N LEU A 136 16.32 -5.95 -6.87
CA LEU A 136 14.95 -5.64 -7.30
C LEU A 136 14.45 -6.57 -8.42
N GLU A 137 15.34 -6.98 -9.32
CA GLU A 137 15.08 -7.89 -10.43
C GLU A 137 14.67 -9.31 -9.98
N LYS A 138 14.94 -9.68 -8.72
CA LYS A 138 14.49 -10.95 -8.16
C LYS A 138 13.01 -10.97 -7.82
N TYR A 139 12.30 -9.83 -7.84
CA TYR A 139 10.91 -9.77 -7.42
C TYR A 139 9.98 -9.48 -8.60
N TYR A 140 9.05 -10.38 -8.85
CA TYR A 140 8.01 -10.20 -9.87
C TYR A 140 6.98 -9.17 -9.44
N ALA A 141 6.45 -9.32 -8.21
CA ALA A 141 5.42 -8.47 -7.64
C ALA A 141 5.45 -8.56 -6.10
N VAL A 142 4.82 -7.58 -5.44
CA VAL A 142 4.59 -7.57 -3.99
C VAL A 142 3.10 -7.62 -3.68
N ILE A 143 2.73 -8.44 -2.70
CA ILE A 143 1.40 -8.44 -2.09
C ILE A 143 1.56 -8.01 -0.63
N ASN A 144 1.17 -6.77 -0.33
CA ASN A 144 1.24 -6.22 1.03
C ASN A 144 0.01 -6.61 1.85
N LEU A 145 0.23 -7.23 3.00
CA LEU A 145 -0.80 -7.70 3.92
C LEU A 145 -0.86 -6.74 5.10
N ASP A 146 -1.61 -5.66 4.92
CA ASP A 146 -1.92 -4.71 5.98
C ASP A 146 -3.42 -4.70 6.27
N MET A 147 -3.76 -4.71 7.57
CA MET A 147 -5.13 -4.72 8.07
C MET A 147 -6.06 -5.68 7.31
N VAL A 148 -5.72 -6.97 7.26
CA VAL A 148 -6.46 -7.99 6.48
C VAL A 148 -7.59 -8.67 7.28
N GLY A 149 -7.84 -8.23 8.51
CA GLY A 149 -8.71 -8.91 9.46
C GLY A 149 -9.99 -8.17 9.84
N GLY A 150 -10.22 -6.93 9.40
CA GLY A 150 -11.34 -6.10 9.83
C GLY A 150 -12.71 -6.72 9.54
N SER A 151 -13.64 -6.58 10.49
CA SER A 151 -14.97 -7.18 10.39
C SER A 151 -16.01 -6.21 9.85
N GLU A 152 -16.89 -6.70 8.98
CA GLU A 152 -17.99 -5.91 8.43
C GLU A 152 -18.99 -5.48 9.53
N ASP A 153 -19.39 -6.40 10.40
CA ASP A 153 -20.40 -6.16 11.44
C ASP A 153 -19.88 -5.35 12.63
N ARG A 154 -18.62 -5.58 13.03
CA ARG A 154 -18.02 -5.00 14.24
C ARG A 154 -17.20 -3.74 13.94
N SER A 155 -16.41 -3.74 12.88
CA SER A 155 -15.51 -2.63 12.50
C SER A 155 -16.07 -1.76 11.37
N SER A 156 -17.19 -2.16 10.76
CA SER A 156 -17.75 -1.51 9.57
C SER A 156 -16.82 -1.55 8.36
N SER A 157 -15.97 -2.58 8.30
CA SER A 157 -14.95 -2.72 7.26
C SER A 157 -15.49 -3.35 5.98
N THR A 158 -14.89 -2.95 4.86
CA THR A 158 -15.09 -3.54 3.54
C THR A 158 -13.74 -4.07 3.07
N ILE A 159 -13.72 -5.20 2.34
CA ILE A 159 -12.49 -5.65 1.69
C ILE A 159 -12.24 -4.72 0.50
N MET A 160 -11.13 -4.01 0.54
CA MET A 160 -10.63 -3.16 -0.53
C MET A 160 -9.43 -3.84 -1.19
N ILE A 161 -9.41 -3.88 -2.52
CA ILE A 161 -8.26 -4.38 -3.29
C ILE A 161 -7.64 -3.17 -3.99
N ILE A 162 -6.45 -2.77 -3.56
CA ILE A 162 -5.71 -1.67 -4.16
C ILE A 162 -4.84 -2.23 -5.27
N ARG A 163 -5.08 -1.74 -6.49
CA ARG A 163 -4.33 -2.10 -7.70
C ARG A 163 -2.94 -1.47 -7.69
N THR A 164 -2.08 -2.01 -8.54
CA THR A 164 -0.84 -1.37 -8.97
C THR A 164 -1.14 0.01 -9.59
N PRO A 165 -0.23 0.99 -9.48
CA PRO A 165 -0.31 2.22 -10.26
C PRO A 165 -0.23 1.94 -11.76
N LEU A 166 -0.72 2.87 -12.58
CA LEU A 166 -0.67 2.76 -14.04
C LEU A 166 0.77 2.68 -14.54
N SER A 167 1.68 3.46 -13.94
CA SER A 167 3.12 3.42 -14.17
C SER A 167 3.79 2.07 -13.88
N ARG A 168 3.11 1.19 -13.12
CA ARG A 168 3.57 -0.16 -12.74
C ARG A 168 2.49 -1.20 -13.06
N PHE A 169 1.70 -0.99 -14.11
CA PHE A 169 0.63 -1.91 -14.48
C PHE A 169 1.12 -3.36 -14.50
N SER A 170 0.37 -4.26 -13.86
CA SER A 170 0.62 -5.69 -13.91
C SER A 170 -0.67 -6.48 -13.70
N MET A 171 -0.75 -7.65 -14.33
CA MET A 171 -1.88 -8.58 -14.20
C MET A 171 -2.04 -9.15 -12.79
N VAL A 172 -1.06 -8.97 -11.89
CA VAL A 172 -1.17 -9.37 -10.47
C VAL A 172 -2.38 -8.72 -9.79
N SER A 173 -2.70 -7.47 -10.14
CA SER A 173 -3.91 -6.77 -9.68
C SER A 173 -5.17 -7.55 -10.08
N GLY A 174 -5.28 -7.93 -11.35
CA GLY A 174 -6.40 -8.69 -11.86
C GLY A 174 -6.53 -10.07 -11.21
N LEU A 175 -5.42 -10.80 -11.06
CA LEU A 175 -5.43 -12.12 -10.44
C LEU A 175 -5.88 -12.03 -8.98
N LEU A 176 -5.39 -11.05 -8.22
CA LEU A 176 -5.83 -10.80 -6.85
C LEU A 176 -7.33 -10.49 -6.77
N GLU A 177 -7.84 -9.64 -7.65
CA GLU A 177 -9.27 -9.35 -7.74
C GLU A 177 -10.09 -10.60 -8.06
N TYR A 178 -9.68 -11.37 -9.06
CA TYR A 178 -10.38 -12.55 -9.51
C TYR A 178 -10.46 -13.61 -8.40
N TYR A 179 -9.31 -13.97 -7.81
CA TYR A 179 -9.27 -15.02 -6.80
C TYR A 179 -9.86 -14.57 -5.45
N THR A 180 -9.81 -13.29 -5.10
CA THR A 180 -10.52 -12.78 -3.92
C THR A 180 -12.03 -12.87 -4.11
N ASN A 181 -12.56 -12.50 -5.29
CA ASN A 181 -14.00 -12.64 -5.58
C ASN A 181 -14.45 -14.11 -5.63
N LEU A 182 -13.61 -14.99 -6.19
CA LEU A 182 -13.87 -16.43 -6.18
C LEU A 182 -13.88 -17.00 -4.75
N ALA A 183 -12.92 -16.59 -3.90
CA ALA A 183 -12.89 -16.97 -2.50
C ALA A 183 -14.06 -16.40 -1.69
N ASN A 184 -14.64 -15.28 -2.14
CA ASN A 184 -15.79 -14.62 -1.53
C ASN A 184 -17.16 -15.20 -1.98
N SER A 185 -17.18 -16.22 -2.83
CA SER A 185 -18.42 -16.85 -3.30
C SER A 185 -19.07 -17.74 -2.24
N TRP A 186 -20.35 -17.49 -1.95
CA TRP A 186 -21.16 -18.10 -0.90
C TRP A 186 -22.63 -18.19 -1.33
N HIS A 187 -23.23 -19.39 -1.23
CA HIS A 187 -24.57 -19.73 -1.75
C HIS A 187 -24.79 -19.46 -3.24
N GLU A 188 -25.81 -20.11 -3.80
CA GLU A 188 -26.19 -19.96 -5.20
C GLU A 188 -27.14 -18.77 -5.39
N SER A 189 -26.88 -17.99 -6.43
CA SER A 189 -27.77 -16.96 -6.96
C SER A 189 -28.94 -17.62 -7.71
N PHE A 190 -29.89 -16.82 -8.20
CA PHE A 190 -30.98 -17.32 -9.05
C PHE A 190 -30.51 -18.06 -10.31
N GLY A 191 -29.26 -17.82 -10.75
CA GLY A 191 -28.62 -18.49 -11.88
C GLY A 191 -27.67 -19.64 -11.49
N GLY A 192 -27.56 -19.98 -10.20
CA GLY A 192 -26.63 -21.01 -9.71
C GLY A 192 -25.19 -20.50 -9.47
N GLU A 193 -24.94 -19.20 -9.60
CA GLU A 193 -23.62 -18.60 -9.40
C GLU A 193 -23.38 -18.24 -7.94
N GLY A 194 -22.13 -18.27 -7.48
CA GLY A 194 -21.78 -17.88 -6.11
C GLY A 194 -22.13 -16.42 -5.80
N MET A 195 -22.91 -16.16 -4.75
CA MET A 195 -23.15 -14.78 -4.28
C MET A 195 -22.00 -14.29 -3.38
N PRO A 196 -21.70 -12.98 -3.32
CA PRO A 196 -20.66 -12.48 -2.45
C PRO A 196 -21.04 -12.63 -0.97
N ARG A 197 -20.14 -13.20 -0.15
CA ARG A 197 -20.28 -13.32 1.31
C ARG A 197 -20.03 -12.00 2.02
N LEU A 198 -18.99 -11.29 1.60
CA LEU A 198 -18.52 -10.02 2.17
C LEU A 198 -18.54 -8.93 1.11
N LYS A 199 -18.59 -7.67 1.55
CA LYS A 199 -18.38 -6.52 0.68
C LYS A 199 -16.92 -6.49 0.20
N VAL A 200 -16.73 -6.55 -1.12
CA VAL A 200 -15.43 -6.44 -1.78
C VAL A 200 -15.51 -5.36 -2.86
N LYS A 201 -14.50 -4.49 -2.93
CA LYS A 201 -14.37 -3.52 -4.02
C LYS A 201 -12.91 -3.25 -4.37
N SER A 202 -12.61 -3.25 -5.67
CA SER A 202 -11.31 -2.85 -6.19
C SER A 202 -11.23 -1.34 -6.35
N TYR A 203 -10.06 -0.77 -6.12
CA TYR A 203 -9.79 0.65 -6.28
C TYR A 203 -8.53 0.85 -7.13
N PRO A 204 -8.45 1.97 -7.88
CA PRO A 204 -7.19 2.48 -8.42
C PRO A 204 -6.11 2.56 -7.33
N TYR A 205 -4.87 2.74 -7.76
CA TYR A 205 -3.75 2.88 -6.84
C TYR A 205 -4.01 3.96 -5.78
N GLN A 206 -3.78 3.59 -4.53
CA GLN A 206 -3.85 4.45 -3.37
C GLN A 206 -2.66 4.15 -2.48
N MET A 207 -2.13 5.21 -1.86
CA MET A 207 -1.06 5.08 -0.89
C MET A 207 -1.62 4.72 0.49
N GLY A 208 -0.84 3.99 1.28
CA GLY A 208 -1.27 3.59 2.61
C GLY A 208 -0.29 2.71 3.37
N SER A 209 0.58 1.95 2.72
CA SER A 209 1.50 1.03 3.40
C SER A 209 2.66 0.59 2.48
N ASP A 210 3.35 -0.49 2.82
CA ASP A 210 4.63 -0.88 2.21
C ASP A 210 4.57 -1.18 0.70
N HIS A 211 3.39 -1.50 0.12
CA HIS A 211 3.26 -1.68 -1.34
C HIS A 211 3.67 -0.42 -2.11
N ASP A 212 3.56 0.75 -1.50
CA ASP A 212 3.96 2.03 -2.09
C ASP A 212 5.45 2.06 -2.39
N ILE A 213 6.26 1.68 -1.40
CA ILE A 213 7.72 1.69 -1.53
C ILE A 213 8.15 0.75 -2.65
N PHE A 214 7.60 -0.46 -2.73
CA PHE A 214 7.94 -1.39 -3.81
C PHE A 214 7.55 -0.85 -5.20
N ASN A 215 6.39 -0.19 -5.32
CA ASN A 215 5.99 0.47 -6.56
C ASN A 215 6.96 1.58 -6.97
N PHE A 216 7.38 2.43 -6.02
CA PHE A 216 8.36 3.49 -6.27
C PHE A 216 9.64 2.92 -6.87
N PHE A 217 10.10 1.78 -6.36
CA PHE A 217 11.31 1.09 -6.82
C PHE A 217 11.08 0.11 -7.99
N GLY A 218 9.93 0.15 -8.67
CA GLY A 218 9.73 -0.57 -9.93
C GLY A 218 9.17 -1.99 -9.80
N ILE A 219 8.80 -2.43 -8.60
CA ILE A 219 8.16 -3.73 -8.37
C ILE A 219 6.66 -3.49 -8.19
N PRO A 220 5.79 -3.99 -9.09
CA PRO A 220 4.34 -3.85 -8.97
C PRO A 220 3.84 -4.38 -7.62
N GLY A 221 3.28 -3.49 -6.82
CA GLY A 221 2.76 -3.77 -5.48
C GLY A 221 1.24 -3.62 -5.43
N VAL A 222 0.56 -4.62 -4.89
CA VAL A 222 -0.88 -4.63 -4.60
C VAL A 222 -1.13 -4.79 -3.12
N MET A 223 -2.31 -4.36 -2.66
CA MET A 223 -2.70 -4.49 -1.26
C MET A 223 -4.18 -4.86 -1.12
N PRO A 224 -4.51 -6.10 -0.69
CA PRO A 224 -5.81 -6.36 -0.09
C PRO A 224 -5.82 -5.82 1.34
N ILE A 225 -6.82 -5.02 1.69
CA ILE A 225 -6.95 -4.37 2.99
C ILE A 225 -8.42 -4.35 3.43
N THR A 226 -8.68 -4.31 4.73
CA THR A 226 -10.02 -4.04 5.27
C THR A 226 -10.13 -2.59 5.69
N TRP A 227 -10.95 -1.81 4.99
CA TRP A 227 -11.11 -0.38 5.24
C TRP A 227 -12.52 0.09 4.87
N PRO A 228 -13.09 1.11 5.56
CA PRO A 228 -12.58 1.75 6.78
C PRO A 228 -12.56 0.80 7.98
N ASP A 229 -11.79 1.13 9.02
CA ASP A 229 -11.87 0.43 10.31
C ASP A 229 -12.11 1.45 11.42
N ARG A 230 -13.24 1.28 12.14
CA ARG A 230 -13.63 2.16 13.24
C ARG A 230 -12.65 2.17 14.42
N PHE A 231 -11.88 1.10 14.59
CA PHE A 231 -10.95 0.93 15.71
C PHE A 231 -9.50 1.19 15.33
N TYR A 232 -9.23 1.57 14.07
CA TYR A 232 -7.92 1.99 13.58
C TYR A 232 -7.27 2.98 14.55
N HIS A 233 -6.00 2.74 14.86
CA HIS A 233 -5.21 3.57 15.77
C HIS A 233 -5.83 3.78 17.15
N SER A 234 -6.45 2.74 17.72
CA SER A 234 -7.09 2.83 19.03
C SER A 234 -6.86 1.61 19.92
N SER A 235 -7.07 1.80 21.22
CA SER A 235 -7.06 0.71 22.21
C SER A 235 -8.18 -0.31 22.05
N GLU A 236 -9.10 -0.10 21.11
CA GLU A 236 -10.18 -1.04 20.77
C GLU A 236 -9.89 -1.89 19.53
N ASP A 237 -8.70 -1.74 18.90
CA ASP A 237 -8.24 -2.66 17.84
C ASP A 237 -7.86 -4.03 18.42
N SER A 238 -8.87 -4.77 18.86
CA SER A 238 -8.75 -6.02 19.60
C SER A 238 -9.11 -7.24 18.75
N ILE A 239 -8.73 -8.43 19.21
CA ILE A 239 -8.98 -9.68 18.48
C ILE A 239 -10.48 -9.93 18.28
N GLU A 240 -11.34 -9.43 19.17
CA GLU A 240 -12.79 -9.49 19.05
C GLU A 240 -13.33 -8.64 17.89
N LYS A 241 -12.51 -7.82 17.23
CA LYS A 241 -12.86 -7.04 16.03
C LYS A 241 -12.36 -7.70 14.74
N VAL A 242 -11.53 -8.73 14.86
CA VAL A 242 -11.03 -9.50 13.72
C VAL A 242 -12.09 -10.50 13.24
N SER A 243 -12.27 -10.58 11.93
CA SER A 243 -13.17 -11.48 11.21
C SER A 243 -12.42 -12.65 10.62
N LYS A 244 -12.82 -13.86 11.00
CA LYS A 244 -12.32 -15.08 10.35
C LYS A 244 -12.70 -15.12 8.88
N ASP A 245 -13.85 -14.56 8.53
CA ASP A 245 -14.35 -14.55 7.15
C ASP A 245 -13.49 -13.66 6.27
N SER A 246 -13.11 -12.47 6.76
CA SER A 246 -12.21 -11.55 6.05
C SER A 246 -10.83 -12.20 5.85
N LEU A 247 -10.28 -12.79 6.92
CA LEU A 247 -9.01 -13.52 6.85
C LEU A 247 -9.07 -14.71 5.88
N GLU A 248 -10.18 -15.44 5.85
CA GLU A 248 -10.37 -16.58 4.96
C GLU A 248 -10.47 -16.14 3.49
N VAL A 249 -11.28 -15.12 3.19
CA VAL A 249 -11.46 -14.60 1.83
C VAL A 249 -10.16 -14.01 1.29
N ILE A 250 -9.52 -13.11 2.05
CA ILE A 250 -8.26 -12.48 1.63
C ILE A 250 -7.15 -13.53 1.56
N GLY A 251 -6.99 -14.37 2.59
CA GLY A 251 -5.94 -15.39 2.63
C GLY A 251 -6.05 -16.41 1.50
N LYS A 252 -7.26 -16.88 1.18
CA LYS A 252 -7.49 -17.76 0.01
C LYS A 252 -7.25 -17.04 -1.30
N GLY A 253 -7.70 -15.78 -1.44
CA GLY A 253 -7.46 -14.96 -2.62
C GLY A 253 -5.96 -14.81 -2.90
N VAL A 254 -5.20 -14.36 -1.91
CA VAL A 254 -3.74 -14.18 -1.99
C VAL A 254 -3.02 -15.49 -2.28
N LEU A 255 -3.37 -16.58 -1.59
CA LEU A 255 -2.78 -17.90 -1.82
C LEU A 255 -3.04 -18.39 -3.26
N ALA A 256 -4.27 -18.24 -3.75
CA ALA A 256 -4.63 -18.67 -5.09
C ALA A 256 -3.95 -17.81 -6.17
N THR A 257 -3.84 -16.50 -5.98
CA THR A 257 -3.06 -15.60 -6.85
C THR A 257 -1.61 -16.05 -6.94
N ALA A 258 -0.97 -16.33 -5.80
CA ALA A 258 0.41 -16.78 -5.76
C ALA A 258 0.62 -18.12 -6.47
N LEU A 259 -0.27 -19.08 -6.23
CA LEU A 259 -0.21 -20.39 -6.87
C LEU A 259 -0.49 -20.30 -8.37
N ALA A 260 -1.42 -19.46 -8.81
CA ALA A 260 -1.72 -19.27 -10.22
C ALA A 260 -0.51 -18.71 -10.98
N LEU A 261 0.11 -17.66 -10.46
CA LEU A 261 1.36 -17.12 -11.01
C LEU A 261 2.45 -18.21 -11.08
N ALA A 262 2.63 -18.95 -9.99
CA ALA A 262 3.68 -19.97 -9.88
C ALA A 262 3.48 -21.17 -10.81
N LYS A 263 2.25 -21.65 -11.03
CA LYS A 263 2.02 -22.98 -11.66
C LYS A 263 0.96 -23.05 -12.77
N ALA A 264 0.09 -22.06 -12.97
CA ALA A 264 -0.95 -22.13 -14.02
C ALA A 264 -0.35 -22.29 -15.43
N GLU A 265 -1.12 -22.76 -16.39
CA GLU A 265 -0.60 -22.88 -17.76
C GLU A 265 -0.33 -21.50 -18.37
N LYS A 266 0.75 -21.39 -19.16
CA LYS A 266 1.15 -20.11 -19.78
C LYS A 266 0.02 -19.51 -20.63
N GLU A 267 -0.68 -20.35 -21.38
CA GLU A 267 -1.80 -19.92 -22.22
C GLU A 267 -3.02 -19.48 -21.39
N GLU A 268 -3.21 -20.02 -20.19
CA GLU A 268 -4.25 -19.56 -19.27
C GLU A 268 -3.92 -18.17 -18.74
N LEU A 269 -2.69 -17.96 -18.28
CA LEU A 269 -2.21 -16.66 -17.81
C LEU A 269 -2.25 -15.60 -18.92
N ARG A 270 -1.88 -15.97 -20.15
CA ARG A 270 -1.96 -15.07 -21.31
C ARG A 270 -3.40 -14.66 -21.63
N ARG A 271 -4.35 -15.60 -21.60
CA ARG A 271 -5.78 -15.28 -21.78
C ARG A 271 -6.29 -14.38 -20.66
N PHE A 272 -5.89 -14.66 -19.41
CA PHE A 272 -6.25 -13.84 -18.26
C PHE A 272 -5.71 -12.42 -18.41
N ALA A 273 -4.42 -12.27 -18.75
CA ALA A 273 -3.76 -10.98 -18.93
C ALA A 273 -4.48 -10.13 -19.98
N ARG A 274 -4.89 -10.74 -21.11
CA ARG A 274 -5.71 -10.09 -22.14
C ARG A 274 -7.06 -9.62 -21.59
N GLY A 275 -7.78 -10.49 -20.90
CA GLY A 275 -9.07 -10.16 -20.32
C GLY A 275 -8.99 -9.04 -19.28
N TYR A 276 -7.96 -9.08 -18.42
CA TYR A 276 -7.74 -8.06 -17.40
C TYR A 276 -7.36 -6.71 -18.02
N ALA A 277 -6.47 -6.68 -19.02
CA ALA A 277 -6.13 -5.46 -19.74
C ALA A 277 -7.36 -4.81 -20.39
N MET A 278 -8.21 -5.60 -21.04
CA MET A 278 -9.48 -5.11 -21.61
C MET A 278 -10.43 -4.57 -20.53
N LYS A 279 -10.56 -5.26 -19.40
CA LYS A 279 -11.37 -4.79 -18.27
C LYS A 279 -10.84 -3.45 -17.75
N TYR A 280 -9.53 -3.37 -17.48
CA TYR A 280 -8.89 -2.20 -16.90
C TYR A 280 -9.04 -0.97 -17.82
N LEU A 281 -8.66 -1.11 -19.08
CA LEU A 281 -8.78 -0.03 -20.07
C LEU A 281 -10.25 0.36 -20.30
N GLY A 282 -11.15 -0.63 -20.34
CA GLY A 282 -12.58 -0.39 -20.47
C GLY A 282 -13.19 0.38 -19.29
N GLU A 283 -12.68 0.20 -18.07
CA GLU A 283 -13.08 1.00 -16.90
C GLU A 283 -12.59 2.45 -17.02
N LEU A 284 -11.37 2.68 -17.53
CA LEU A 284 -10.84 4.03 -17.74
C LEU A 284 -11.53 4.76 -18.89
N SER A 285 -11.84 4.05 -19.99
CA SER A 285 -12.39 4.64 -21.22
C SER A 285 -13.86 5.02 -21.14
N ILE A 286 -14.52 4.82 -19.99
CA ILE A 286 -15.94 5.19 -19.82
C ILE A 286 -16.12 6.70 -20.00
N ASP A 287 -15.22 7.49 -19.43
CA ASP A 287 -15.33 8.96 -19.36
C ASP A 287 -14.09 9.67 -19.91
N ARG A 288 -13.12 8.93 -20.48
CA ARG A 288 -11.76 9.44 -20.79
C ARG A 288 -11.19 8.85 -22.06
N GLU A 289 -10.34 9.60 -22.74
CA GLU A 289 -9.40 9.04 -23.71
C GLU A 289 -8.27 8.33 -22.94
N ILE A 290 -7.70 7.26 -23.51
CA ILE A 290 -6.80 6.34 -22.79
C ILE A 290 -5.52 6.04 -23.58
N GLU A 291 -5.05 7.00 -24.39
CA GLU A 291 -3.93 6.78 -25.31
C GLU A 291 -2.63 6.39 -24.59
N VAL A 292 -2.30 7.09 -23.50
CA VAL A 292 -1.06 6.81 -22.75
C VAL A 292 -1.24 5.60 -21.83
N ALA A 293 -2.44 5.41 -21.27
CA ALA A 293 -2.79 4.25 -20.48
C ALA A 293 -2.71 2.96 -21.29
N GLU A 294 -3.15 2.94 -22.56
CA GLU A 294 -2.97 1.80 -23.46
C GLU A 294 -1.49 1.45 -23.64
N LYS A 295 -0.63 2.44 -23.87
CA LYS A 295 0.83 2.28 -23.96
C LYS A 295 1.40 1.66 -22.68
N LEU A 296 1.07 2.22 -21.51
CA LEU A 296 1.56 1.75 -20.21
C LEU A 296 1.06 0.34 -19.86
N VAL A 297 -0.19 0.01 -20.20
CA VAL A 297 -0.74 -1.35 -20.05
C VAL A 297 0.05 -2.34 -20.92
N MET A 298 0.37 -1.99 -22.17
CA MET A 298 1.17 -2.85 -23.04
C MET A 298 2.61 -3.02 -22.54
N MET A 299 3.22 -2.00 -21.93
CA MET A 299 4.53 -2.13 -21.27
C MET A 299 4.48 -3.06 -20.06
N GLY A 300 3.44 -2.92 -19.22
CA GLY A 300 3.22 -3.78 -18.07
C GLY A 300 3.01 -5.25 -18.47
N LEU A 301 2.24 -5.49 -19.53
CA LEU A 301 2.06 -6.83 -20.09
C LEU A 301 3.35 -7.41 -20.67
N ALA A 302 4.19 -6.59 -21.31
CA ALA A 302 5.51 -7.02 -21.78
C ALA A 302 6.40 -7.44 -20.61
N ARG A 303 6.39 -6.66 -19.52
CA ARG A 303 7.07 -7.03 -18.27
C ARG A 303 6.54 -8.34 -17.71
N ASP A 304 5.22 -8.49 -17.58
CA ASP A 304 4.61 -9.73 -17.08
C ASP A 304 4.99 -10.94 -17.95
N GLY A 305 4.94 -10.79 -19.27
CA GLY A 305 5.30 -11.82 -20.24
C GLY A 305 6.74 -12.33 -20.09
N ARG A 306 7.70 -11.43 -19.82
CA ARG A 306 9.11 -11.80 -19.55
C ARG A 306 9.26 -12.73 -18.34
N PHE A 307 8.52 -12.49 -17.27
CA PHE A 307 8.56 -13.34 -16.07
C PHE A 307 7.74 -14.63 -16.22
N LEU A 308 6.59 -14.55 -16.88
CA LEU A 308 5.64 -15.67 -16.99
C LEU A 308 5.93 -16.59 -18.19
N GLY A 309 6.81 -16.16 -19.10
CA GLY A 309 7.29 -16.94 -20.23
C GLY A 309 6.28 -17.04 -21.38
N PHE A 310 5.54 -15.97 -21.64
CA PHE A 310 4.65 -15.80 -22.80
C PHE A 310 4.86 -14.43 -23.47
N ASP A 311 4.55 -14.32 -24.76
CA ASP A 311 4.68 -13.07 -25.52
C ASP A 311 3.36 -12.30 -25.55
N MET A 312 3.35 -11.13 -24.92
CA MET A 312 2.23 -10.19 -24.89
C MET A 312 2.71 -8.78 -24.56
N GLY A 313 2.06 -7.75 -25.10
CA GLY A 313 2.46 -6.36 -24.89
C GLY A 313 3.68 -5.97 -25.72
N HIS A 314 4.13 -4.73 -25.54
CA HIS A 314 5.28 -4.16 -26.25
C HIS A 314 6.02 -3.18 -25.34
N ASP A 315 7.35 -3.19 -25.40
CA ASP A 315 8.15 -2.11 -24.83
C ASP A 315 8.12 -0.90 -25.78
N PHE A 316 8.12 0.31 -25.21
CA PHE A 316 8.20 1.56 -25.96
C PHE A 316 9.48 2.31 -25.61
N GLU A 317 9.88 3.27 -26.44
CA GLU A 317 11.00 4.15 -26.12
C GLU A 317 10.67 4.99 -24.87
N PHE A 318 11.63 5.05 -23.95
CA PHE A 318 11.53 5.81 -22.72
C PHE A 318 11.95 7.26 -23.02
N GLU A 319 11.05 8.22 -22.78
CA GLU A 319 11.32 9.66 -22.91
C GLU A 319 11.37 10.34 -21.54
N ALA A 320 12.10 9.72 -20.60
CA ALA A 320 12.15 10.17 -19.21
C ALA A 320 12.52 11.66 -19.10
N TRP A 321 11.64 12.46 -18.51
CA TRP A 321 11.86 13.88 -18.22
C TRP A 321 12.27 14.14 -16.77
N VAL A 322 12.10 13.15 -15.89
CA VAL A 322 12.45 13.22 -14.48
C VAL A 322 13.37 12.06 -14.14
N ARG A 323 14.44 12.36 -13.42
CA ARG A 323 15.21 11.37 -12.68
C ARG A 323 14.98 11.55 -11.19
N TRP A 324 14.51 10.49 -10.52
CA TRP A 324 14.22 10.52 -9.08
C TRP A 324 15.44 10.13 -8.26
N GLU A 325 16.32 11.10 -7.99
CA GLU A 325 17.62 10.88 -7.34
C GLU A 325 17.52 10.38 -5.90
N LYS A 326 16.60 10.93 -5.11
CA LYS A 326 16.33 10.49 -3.74
C LYS A 326 14.98 9.78 -3.68
N LYS A 327 14.94 8.57 -4.25
CA LYS A 327 13.74 7.74 -4.33
C LYS A 327 13.30 7.24 -2.95
N GLY A 328 11.99 7.28 -2.70
CA GLY A 328 11.40 6.88 -1.42
C GLY A 328 10.08 7.60 -1.15
N LEU A 329 9.63 7.58 0.10
CA LEU A 329 8.43 8.31 0.49
C LEU A 329 8.72 9.81 0.61
N ILE A 330 8.10 10.62 -0.24
CA ILE A 330 8.10 12.08 -0.16
C ILE A 330 6.99 12.51 0.80
N SER A 331 7.38 13.11 1.93
CA SER A 331 6.45 13.67 2.91
C SER A 331 6.93 15.04 3.36
N ALA A 332 6.03 15.91 3.81
CA ALA A 332 6.40 17.19 4.43
C ALA A 332 7.44 17.00 5.54
N ARG A 333 7.32 15.91 6.30
CA ARG A 333 8.28 15.54 7.35
C ARG A 333 9.67 15.26 6.80
N THR A 334 9.79 14.45 5.74
CA THR A 334 11.07 14.17 5.09
C THR A 334 11.71 15.46 4.56
N ILE A 335 10.90 16.36 3.98
CA ILE A 335 11.38 17.64 3.45
C ILE A 335 11.83 18.61 4.54
N ARG A 336 11.21 18.56 5.73
CA ARG A 336 11.54 19.45 6.85
C ARG A 336 12.98 19.31 7.33
N GLU A 337 13.59 18.13 7.14
CA GLU A 337 15.00 17.91 7.44
C GLU A 337 15.95 18.69 6.52
N PHE A 338 15.48 19.14 5.36
CA PHE A 338 16.25 19.88 4.36
C PHE A 338 15.87 21.37 4.31
N ASP A 339 14.57 21.69 4.38
CA ASP A 339 14.05 23.05 4.27
C ASP A 339 12.66 23.15 4.93
N GLU A 340 12.57 23.92 6.02
CA GLU A 340 11.34 24.07 6.81
C GLU A 340 10.20 24.75 6.02
N LYS A 341 10.51 25.78 5.22
CA LYS A 341 9.49 26.49 4.43
C LYS A 341 8.96 25.63 3.29
N ALA A 342 9.84 24.88 2.64
CA ALA A 342 9.45 23.92 1.63
C ALA A 342 8.53 22.82 2.21
N ALA A 343 8.80 22.40 3.44
CA ALA A 343 7.99 21.41 4.13
C ALA A 343 6.59 21.94 4.47
N GLU A 344 6.48 23.17 4.98
CA GLU A 344 5.20 23.83 5.24
C GLU A 344 4.36 23.95 3.96
N GLU A 345 4.98 24.37 2.86
CA GLU A 345 4.31 24.47 1.56
C GLU A 345 3.82 23.10 1.04
N LEU A 346 4.64 22.06 1.18
CA LEU A 346 4.24 20.71 0.80
C LEU A 346 3.12 20.15 1.70
N GLU A 347 3.13 20.52 2.98
CA GLU A 347 2.08 20.16 3.95
C GLU A 347 0.72 20.74 3.54
N GLU A 348 0.69 22.00 3.06
CA GLU A 348 -0.53 22.62 2.52
C GLU A 348 -1.06 21.86 1.28
N PHE A 349 -0.19 21.40 0.39
CA PHE A 349 -0.63 20.59 -0.77
C PHE A 349 -1.19 19.24 -0.35
N MET A 350 -0.59 18.63 0.68
CA MET A 350 -0.96 17.32 1.21
C MET A 350 -2.27 17.33 2.04
N GLU A 351 -2.87 18.50 2.31
CA GLU A 351 -4.24 18.56 2.83
C GLU A 351 -5.25 17.88 1.88
N ASP A 352 -4.99 17.94 0.58
CA ASP A 352 -5.68 17.08 -0.40
C ASP A 352 -5.09 15.66 -0.32
N LYS A 353 -5.89 14.73 0.19
CA LYS A 353 -5.52 13.31 0.36
C LYS A 353 -5.06 12.64 -0.94
N LYS A 354 -5.47 13.15 -2.11
CA LYS A 354 -5.04 12.60 -3.41
C LYS A 354 -3.68 13.11 -3.86
N PHE A 355 -3.25 14.26 -3.34
CA PHE A 355 -2.03 14.93 -3.80
C PHE A 355 -0.79 14.04 -3.65
N SER A 356 -0.64 13.34 -2.52
CA SER A 356 0.49 12.42 -2.32
C SER A 356 0.50 11.31 -3.37
N VAL A 357 -0.66 10.71 -3.68
CA VAL A 357 -0.76 9.68 -4.74
C VAL A 357 -0.36 10.26 -6.09
N HIS A 358 -0.89 11.44 -6.43
CA HIS A 358 -0.60 12.11 -7.70
C HIS A 358 0.88 12.47 -7.86
N LEU A 359 1.51 13.00 -6.80
CA LEU A 359 2.92 13.35 -6.82
C LEU A 359 3.81 12.13 -7.04
N HIS A 360 3.58 11.05 -6.29
CA HIS A 360 4.41 9.85 -6.41
C HIS A 360 4.18 9.11 -7.72
N GLU A 361 2.94 9.05 -8.21
CA GLU A 361 2.67 8.48 -9.53
C GLU A 361 3.30 9.32 -10.64
N LEU A 362 3.24 10.66 -10.55
CA LEU A 362 3.90 11.55 -11.51
C LEU A 362 5.43 11.36 -11.52
N LEU A 363 6.05 11.16 -10.35
CA LEU A 363 7.47 10.84 -10.26
C LEU A 363 7.80 9.51 -10.96
N MET A 364 6.97 8.47 -10.75
CA MET A 364 7.15 7.17 -11.39
C MET A 364 6.89 7.18 -12.90
N LEU A 365 5.90 7.95 -13.36
CA LEU A 365 5.61 8.17 -14.78
C LEU A 365 6.72 9.00 -15.44
N GLY A 366 7.25 10.00 -14.74
CA GLY A 366 8.28 10.89 -15.27
C GLY A 366 9.64 10.23 -15.51
N GLU A 367 9.91 9.10 -14.85
CA GLU A 367 11.05 8.22 -15.16
C GLU A 367 10.87 7.41 -16.45
N ALA A 368 9.69 7.44 -17.08
CA ALA A 368 9.39 6.67 -18.29
C ALA A 368 8.85 7.47 -19.47
N LEU A 369 8.17 8.58 -19.21
CA LEU A 369 7.43 9.35 -20.20
C LEU A 369 7.93 10.80 -20.23
N SER A 370 7.59 11.51 -21.31
CA SER A 370 7.75 12.97 -21.38
C SER A 370 6.85 13.66 -20.35
N GLU A 371 7.10 14.94 -20.04
CA GLU A 371 6.25 15.71 -19.11
C GLU A 371 4.76 15.66 -19.54
N GLU A 372 4.49 15.88 -20.82
CA GLU A 372 3.14 15.92 -21.35
C GLU A 372 2.43 14.56 -21.23
N GLU A 373 3.09 13.48 -21.67
CA GLU A 373 2.56 12.12 -21.55
C GLU A 373 2.36 11.71 -20.08
N ALA A 374 3.27 12.08 -19.17
CA ALA A 374 3.16 11.76 -17.75
C ALA A 374 1.95 12.45 -17.10
N PHE A 375 1.72 13.74 -17.36
CA PHE A 375 0.51 14.43 -16.89
C PHE A 375 -0.76 13.87 -17.53
N LYS A 376 -0.71 13.49 -18.81
CA LYS A 376 -1.83 12.87 -19.52
C LYS A 376 -2.19 11.53 -18.86
N ALA A 377 -1.24 10.62 -18.70
CA ALA A 377 -1.44 9.33 -18.02
C ALA A 377 -2.04 9.48 -16.61
N LEU A 378 -1.57 10.46 -15.84
CA LEU A 378 -2.10 10.73 -14.50
C LEU A 378 -3.59 11.15 -14.55
N MET A 379 -3.99 11.95 -15.54
CA MET A 379 -5.40 12.32 -15.76
C MET A 379 -6.24 11.15 -16.29
N GLU A 380 -5.67 10.31 -17.14
CA GLU A 380 -6.36 9.11 -17.65
C GLU A 380 -6.71 8.15 -16.50
N GLU A 381 -5.83 8.00 -15.50
CA GLU A 381 -6.06 7.16 -14.32
C GLU A 381 -7.00 7.82 -13.28
N PHE A 382 -6.73 9.06 -12.89
CA PHE A 382 -7.39 9.70 -11.74
C PHE A 382 -8.50 10.70 -12.10
N GLY A 383 -8.66 11.04 -13.39
CA GLY A 383 -9.56 12.07 -13.88
C GLY A 383 -8.95 13.47 -13.81
N GLU A 384 -9.77 14.49 -13.60
CA GLU A 384 -9.29 15.87 -13.49
C GLU A 384 -8.34 16.02 -12.27
N ILE A 385 -7.15 16.57 -12.52
CA ILE A 385 -6.13 16.83 -11.51
C ILE A 385 -5.74 18.31 -11.50
N ASP A 386 -5.42 18.84 -10.32
CA ASP A 386 -4.71 20.11 -10.19
C ASP A 386 -3.26 19.91 -10.65
N ARG A 387 -2.89 20.50 -11.79
CA ARG A 387 -1.54 20.39 -12.36
C ARG A 387 -0.54 21.33 -11.71
N GLU A 388 -1.00 22.42 -11.09
CA GLU A 388 -0.12 23.44 -10.54
C GLU A 388 0.60 22.94 -9.28
N LYS A 389 -0.12 22.26 -8.38
CA LYS A 389 0.49 21.73 -7.14
C LYS A 389 1.60 20.71 -7.42
N PRO A 390 1.41 19.66 -8.25
CA PRO A 390 2.50 18.71 -8.55
C PRO A 390 3.69 19.36 -9.24
N LYS A 391 3.47 20.33 -10.15
CA LYS A 391 4.58 21.07 -10.79
C LYS A 391 5.39 21.85 -9.76
N ARG A 392 4.72 22.63 -8.91
CA ARG A 392 5.37 23.39 -7.85
C ARG A 392 6.11 22.49 -6.86
N ALA A 393 5.53 21.33 -6.52
CA ALA A 393 6.22 20.33 -5.71
C ALA A 393 7.47 19.76 -6.41
N LEU A 394 7.43 19.47 -7.72
CA LEU A 394 8.61 19.04 -8.47
C LEU A 394 9.71 20.11 -8.49
N GLU A 395 9.38 21.40 -8.55
CA GLU A 395 10.35 22.49 -8.44
C GLU A 395 11.02 22.53 -7.06
N ILE A 396 10.24 22.35 -5.98
CA ILE A 396 10.77 22.20 -4.62
C ILE A 396 11.73 20.99 -4.57
N LEU A 397 11.28 19.83 -5.05
CA LEU A 397 12.07 18.61 -5.04
C LEU A 397 13.37 18.77 -5.86
N LYS A 398 13.32 19.46 -6.99
CA LYS A 398 14.50 19.78 -7.80
C LYS A 398 15.49 20.66 -7.04
N ARG A 399 15.00 21.73 -6.41
CA ARG A 399 15.84 22.64 -5.60
C ARG A 399 16.55 21.89 -4.46
N LEU A 400 15.88 20.90 -3.86
CA LEU A 400 16.40 20.10 -2.75
C LEU A 400 17.20 18.85 -3.21
N GLY A 401 17.37 18.67 -4.52
CA GLY A 401 18.11 17.56 -5.12
C GLY A 401 17.46 16.20 -4.93
N PHE A 402 16.13 16.16 -4.80
CA PHE A 402 15.36 14.91 -4.82
C PHE A 402 15.09 14.44 -6.25
N VAL A 403 15.00 15.37 -7.21
CA VAL A 403 14.81 15.08 -8.63
C VAL A 403 15.72 15.95 -9.49
N SER A 404 15.95 15.52 -10.74
CA SER A 404 16.51 16.34 -11.81
C SER A 404 15.67 16.21 -13.09
N PHE A 405 15.74 17.23 -13.95
CA PHE A 405 15.12 17.23 -15.28
C PHE A 405 16.20 17.14 -16.36
#